data_AF-A0A4Q1TZ86-F1
#
_entry.id   AF-A0A4Q1TZ86-F1
#
_cell.length_a   1.000
_cell.length_b   1.000
_cell.length_c   1.000
_cell.angle_alpha   90.00
_cell.angle_beta   90.00
_cell.angle_gamma   90.00
#
_symmetry.space_group_name_H-M   'P 1'
#
loop_
_entity.id
_entity.type
_entity.pdbx_description
1 polymer ?
#
loop_
_entity_poly.entity_id
_entity_poly.type
_entity_poly.pdbx_seq_one_letter_code
_entity_poly.pdbx_strand_id
1 'polypeptide(L)'
;MKMIQAIALALVLGGAASAHAEQPIQRTDLIKNDIDVPGHEVVQVRVDIAPGVLAPNHSHPGEEVAFVLEGTLEYQLEGSEPVTLKAGQSLFIPTGVAHSAKNVGSGKASELATYIVRKGAPLVVPAK
;
A
#
# COMPACT_ATOMS: atom_id res chain seq x y z
N MET A 1 62.47 34.00 13.09
CA MET A 1 61.03 34.22 12.75
C MET A 1 60.75 33.66 11.37
N LYS A 2 59.54 33.10 11.17
CA LYS A 2 58.96 32.42 9.98
C LYS A 2 59.17 30.88 10.00
N MET A 3 58.33 30.14 10.73
CA MET A 3 57.00 29.59 10.37
C MET A 3 57.10 28.35 9.47
N ILE A 4 57.10 27.17 10.09
CA ILE A 4 56.85 25.88 9.43
C ILE A 4 55.33 25.66 9.51
N GLN A 5 54.64 25.78 8.39
CA GLN A 5 53.22 25.44 8.29
C GLN A 5 53.08 23.92 8.13
N ALA A 6 52.49 23.27 9.12
CA ALA A 6 52.02 21.89 8.99
C ALA A 6 50.72 21.89 8.17
N ILE A 7 50.73 21.20 7.03
CA ILE A 7 49.53 20.96 6.22
C ILE A 7 48.78 19.80 6.88
N ALA A 8 47.66 20.11 7.54
CA ALA A 8 46.71 19.11 8.02
C ALA A 8 45.90 18.59 6.83
N LEU A 9 46.05 17.30 6.50
CA LEU A 9 45.22 16.62 5.53
C LEU A 9 43.89 16.26 6.19
N ALA A 10 42.85 17.06 5.96
CA ALA A 10 41.49 16.73 6.37
C ALA A 10 40.91 15.66 5.44
N LEU A 11 40.72 14.44 5.94
CA LEU A 11 39.88 13.44 5.27
C LEU A 11 38.42 13.86 5.38
N VAL A 12 37.79 14.21 4.25
CA VAL A 12 36.34 14.31 4.15
C VAL A 12 35.81 12.93 3.73
N LEU A 13 35.40 12.12 4.71
CA LEU A 13 34.58 10.94 4.47
C LEU A 13 33.14 11.40 4.25
N GLY A 14 32.80 11.69 2.99
CA GLY A 14 31.41 11.91 2.58
C GLY A 14 30.63 10.60 2.66
N GLY A 15 29.91 10.39 3.76
CA GLY A 15 28.90 9.34 3.85
C GLY A 15 27.73 9.70 2.94
N ALA A 16 27.62 9.05 1.78
CA ALA A 16 26.39 9.08 1.01
C ALA A 16 25.31 8.38 1.83
N ALA A 17 24.37 9.16 2.38
CA ALA A 17 23.13 8.60 2.88
C ALA A 17 22.40 8.00 1.68
N SER A 18 22.41 6.67 1.58
CA SER A 18 21.60 5.95 0.60
C SER A 18 20.14 6.27 0.89
N ALA A 19 19.54 7.14 0.07
CA ALA A 19 18.10 7.27 0.01
C ALA A 19 17.56 5.94 -0.51
N HIS A 20 17.12 5.06 0.38
CA HIS A 20 16.30 3.93 -0.02
C HIS A 20 15.04 4.52 -0.65
N ALA A 21 14.90 4.34 -1.98
CA ALA A 21 13.65 4.66 -2.65
C ALA A 21 12.54 3.83 -1.99
N GLU A 22 11.59 4.50 -1.33
CA GLU A 22 10.39 3.84 -0.83
C GLU A 22 9.72 3.12 -2.00
N GLN A 23 9.39 1.84 -1.84
CA GLN A 23 8.61 1.13 -2.84
C GLN A 23 7.27 1.87 -3.01
N PRO A 24 6.81 2.12 -4.26
CA PRO A 24 5.65 2.97 -4.54
C PRO A 24 4.35 2.43 -3.95
N ILE A 25 4.29 1.12 -3.73
CA ILE A 25 3.25 0.43 -2.97
C ILE A 25 3.94 -0.50 -1.98
N GLN A 26 3.55 -0.43 -0.71
CA GLN A 26 4.02 -1.34 0.33
C GLN A 26 2.84 -2.05 0.97
N ARG A 27 2.96 -3.36 1.15
CA ARG A 27 1.97 -4.19 1.83
C ARG A 27 2.59 -4.75 3.10
N THR A 28 1.91 -4.54 4.21
CA THR A 28 2.28 -5.10 5.52
C THR A 28 1.19 -6.06 5.95
N ASP A 29 1.50 -7.35 5.95
CA ASP A 29 0.58 -8.37 6.45
C ASP A 29 0.41 -8.22 7.97
N LEU A 30 -0.85 -8.17 8.44
CA LEU A 30 -1.16 -7.95 9.86
C LEU A 30 -1.69 -9.23 10.52
N ILE A 31 -2.80 -9.75 10.00
CA ILE A 31 -3.38 -10.99 10.49
C ILE A 31 -3.81 -11.89 9.34
N LYS A 32 -3.79 -13.19 9.59
CA LYS A 32 -4.36 -14.23 8.75
C LYS A 32 -4.86 -15.34 9.65
N ASN A 33 -6.16 -15.60 9.65
CA ASN A 33 -6.77 -16.61 10.52
C ASN A 33 -7.94 -17.30 9.84
N ASP A 34 -8.13 -18.55 10.20
CA ASP A 34 -9.38 -19.26 9.92
C ASP A 34 -10.56 -18.57 10.61
N ILE A 35 -11.71 -18.58 9.94
CA ILE A 35 -12.98 -18.11 10.50
C ILE A 35 -14.00 -19.25 10.50
N ASP A 36 -15.11 -19.06 11.21
CA ASP A 36 -16.17 -20.07 11.34
C ASP A 36 -16.90 -20.36 10.01
N VAL A 37 -16.67 -19.56 8.97
CA VAL A 37 -17.18 -19.81 7.61
C VAL A 37 -16.35 -20.92 6.96
N PRO A 38 -16.94 -22.09 6.63
CA PRO A 38 -16.20 -23.20 6.06
C PRO A 38 -15.44 -22.82 4.79
N GLY A 39 -14.17 -23.21 4.72
CA GLY A 39 -13.30 -22.95 3.58
C GLY A 39 -12.82 -21.50 3.41
N HIS A 40 -13.08 -20.61 4.38
CA HIS A 40 -12.68 -19.21 4.32
C HIS A 40 -11.72 -18.82 5.45
N GLU A 41 -10.95 -17.78 5.20
CA GLU A 41 -10.04 -17.14 6.15
C GLU A 41 -10.24 -15.62 6.11
N VAL A 42 -10.00 -14.98 7.24
CA VAL A 42 -9.82 -13.53 7.29
C VAL A 42 -8.35 -13.21 7.07
N VAL A 43 -8.07 -12.24 6.21
CA VAL A 43 -6.74 -11.66 6.05
C VAL A 43 -6.85 -10.15 6.24
N GLN A 44 -5.90 -9.55 6.94
CA GLN A 44 -5.83 -8.10 7.05
C GLN A 44 -4.44 -7.62 6.65
N VAL A 45 -4.41 -6.61 5.81
CA VAL A 45 -3.17 -6.02 5.27
C VAL A 45 -3.29 -4.51 5.39
N ARG A 46 -2.21 -3.86 5.84
CA ARG A 46 -2.03 -2.43 5.64
C ARG A 46 -1.38 -2.22 4.28
N VAL A 47 -1.95 -1.34 3.47
CA VAL A 47 -1.39 -0.95 2.18
C VAL A 47 -1.03 0.53 2.23
N ASP A 48 0.24 0.84 1.98
CA ASP A 48 0.74 2.21 1.85
C ASP A 48 0.99 2.50 0.36
N ILE A 49 0.43 3.60 -0.14
CA ILE A 49 0.49 4.00 -1.55
C ILE A 49 1.10 5.40 -1.64
N ALA A 50 2.24 5.51 -2.33
CA ALA A 50 2.94 6.78 -2.50
C ALA A 50 2.12 7.78 -3.36
N PRO A 51 2.36 9.10 -3.23
CA PRO A 51 1.62 10.12 -3.98
C PRO A 51 1.59 9.84 -5.50
N GLY A 52 0.41 9.91 -6.12
CA GLY A 52 0.23 9.72 -7.56
C GLY A 52 0.28 8.26 -8.03
N VAL A 53 0.60 7.30 -7.16
CA VAL A 53 0.73 5.89 -7.51
C VAL A 53 -0.64 5.22 -7.63
N LEU A 54 -0.75 4.35 -8.64
CA LEU A 54 -1.89 3.47 -8.89
C LEU A 54 -1.53 2.04 -8.48
N ALA A 55 -2.30 1.47 -7.54
CA ALA A 55 -2.39 0.02 -7.37
C ALA A 55 -3.13 -0.57 -8.58
N PRO A 56 -2.49 -1.43 -9.39
CA PRO A 56 -3.07 -1.92 -10.64
C PRO A 56 -4.39 -2.67 -10.44
N ASN A 57 -5.15 -2.80 -11.53
CA ASN A 57 -6.42 -3.51 -11.53
C ASN A 57 -6.25 -4.98 -11.10
N HIS A 58 -7.02 -5.42 -10.13
CA HIS A 58 -6.98 -6.79 -9.59
C HIS A 58 -8.29 -7.18 -8.92
N SER A 59 -8.42 -8.44 -8.52
CA SER A 59 -9.58 -8.98 -7.80
C SER A 59 -9.15 -9.94 -6.69
N HIS A 60 -10.10 -10.29 -5.83
CA HIS A 60 -9.90 -11.21 -4.71
C HIS A 60 -10.86 -12.42 -4.81
N PRO A 61 -10.44 -13.62 -4.34
CA PRO A 61 -11.28 -14.81 -4.27
C PRO A 61 -12.20 -14.77 -3.04
N GLY A 62 -12.82 -13.62 -2.80
CA GLY A 62 -13.65 -13.28 -1.65
C GLY A 62 -13.90 -11.77 -1.57
N GLU A 63 -14.56 -11.35 -0.51
CA GLU A 63 -14.96 -9.96 -0.28
C GLU A 63 -13.83 -9.17 0.38
N GLU A 64 -13.80 -7.86 0.13
CA GLU A 64 -12.90 -6.93 0.79
C GLU A 64 -13.66 -5.73 1.36
N VAL A 65 -13.23 -5.31 2.56
CA VAL A 65 -13.56 -4.01 3.12
C VAL A 65 -12.27 -3.19 3.18
N ALA A 66 -12.19 -2.14 2.38
CA ALA A 66 -11.12 -1.16 2.43
C ALA A 66 -11.51 -0.03 3.39
N PHE A 67 -10.63 0.32 4.33
CA PHE A 67 -10.79 1.46 5.23
C PHE A 67 -9.59 2.39 5.07
N VAL A 68 -9.82 3.65 4.69
CA VAL A 68 -8.73 4.62 4.51
C VAL A 68 -8.23 5.09 5.88
N LEU A 69 -6.95 4.86 6.17
CA LEU A 69 -6.28 5.26 7.39
C LEU A 69 -5.73 6.69 7.29
N GLU A 70 -5.15 7.03 6.13
CA GLU A 70 -4.50 8.31 5.88
C GLU A 70 -4.65 8.71 4.41
N GLY A 71 -4.68 10.01 4.14
CA GLY A 71 -4.60 10.55 2.79
C GLY A 71 -5.92 10.54 2.02
N THR A 72 -5.84 10.41 0.71
CA THR A 72 -7.00 10.41 -0.20
C THR A 72 -6.77 9.41 -1.32
N LEU A 73 -7.64 8.40 -1.39
CA LEU A 73 -7.58 7.32 -2.35
C LEU A 73 -8.81 7.37 -3.27
N GLU A 74 -8.58 7.33 -4.56
CA GLU A 74 -9.63 7.12 -5.57
C GLU A 74 -9.66 5.64 -5.94
N TYR A 75 -10.83 5.02 -5.79
CA TYR A 75 -11.07 3.63 -6.17
C TYR A 75 -11.89 3.59 -7.46
N GLN A 76 -11.52 2.67 -8.34
CA GLN A 76 -12.31 2.32 -9.51
C GLN A 76 -12.68 0.85 -9.40
N LEU A 77 -13.98 0.55 -9.31
CA LEU A 77 -14.53 -0.81 -9.34
C LEU A 77 -15.15 -1.06 -10.72
N GLU A 78 -15.00 -2.27 -11.25
CA GLU A 78 -15.59 -2.65 -12.52
C GLU A 78 -17.12 -2.41 -12.52
N GLY A 79 -17.60 -1.69 -13.54
CA GLY A 79 -19.03 -1.38 -13.69
C GLY A 79 -19.57 -0.27 -12.78
N SER A 80 -18.71 0.43 -12.04
CA SER A 80 -19.09 1.56 -11.16
C SER A 80 -18.40 2.86 -11.57
N GLU A 81 -18.94 4.00 -11.16
CA GLU A 81 -18.22 5.27 -11.24
C GLU A 81 -17.07 5.29 -10.20
N PRO A 82 -15.96 6.02 -10.45
CA PRO A 82 -14.90 6.19 -9.47
C PRO A 82 -15.42 6.79 -8.16
N VAL A 83 -14.87 6.34 -7.04
CA VAL A 83 -15.19 6.86 -5.71
C VAL A 83 -13.92 7.31 -4.99
N THR A 84 -13.91 8.56 -4.52
CA THR A 84 -12.79 9.13 -3.78
C THR A 84 -13.08 9.13 -2.29
N LEU A 85 -12.22 8.45 -1.53
CA LEU A 85 -12.31 8.30 -0.08
C LEU A 85 -11.14 8.99 0.62
N LYS A 86 -11.42 9.49 1.82
CA LYS A 86 -10.49 10.11 2.76
C LYS A 86 -10.40 9.28 4.04
N ALA A 87 -9.42 9.59 4.87
CA ALA A 87 -9.24 8.96 6.19
C ALA A 87 -10.56 8.87 6.97
N GLY A 88 -10.84 7.68 7.51
CA GLY A 88 -12.07 7.38 8.24
C GLY A 88 -13.24 6.85 7.40
N GLN A 89 -13.09 6.80 6.07
CA GLN A 89 -14.12 6.29 5.16
C GLN A 89 -13.80 4.86 4.69
N SER A 90 -14.83 4.16 4.19
CA SER A 90 -14.71 2.77 3.78
C SER A 90 -15.41 2.47 2.47
N LEU A 91 -14.96 1.40 1.81
CA LEU A 91 -15.57 0.82 0.62
C LEU A 91 -15.72 -0.69 0.82
N PHE A 92 -16.88 -1.23 0.41
CA PHE A 92 -17.05 -2.68 0.25
C PHE A 92 -16.81 -3.05 -1.20
N ILE A 93 -15.96 -4.05 -1.42
CA ILE A 93 -15.59 -4.56 -2.74
C ILE A 93 -16.11 -6.01 -2.82
N PRO A 94 -17.10 -6.28 -3.70
CA PRO A 94 -17.67 -7.62 -3.80
C PRO A 94 -16.68 -8.65 -4.34
N THR A 95 -16.94 -9.93 -4.06
CA THR A 95 -16.13 -11.05 -4.55
C THR A 95 -15.94 -10.99 -6.06
N GLY A 96 -14.67 -11.08 -6.50
CA GLY A 96 -14.31 -11.17 -7.92
C GLY A 96 -14.48 -9.87 -8.71
N VAL A 97 -14.95 -8.77 -8.12
CA VAL A 97 -15.03 -7.48 -8.80
C VAL A 97 -13.62 -6.91 -8.95
N ALA A 98 -13.21 -6.67 -10.20
CA ALA A 98 -11.93 -6.05 -10.46
C ALA A 98 -11.94 -4.59 -9.97
N HIS A 99 -10.86 -4.19 -9.30
CA HIS A 99 -10.71 -2.83 -8.82
C HIS A 99 -9.27 -2.38 -8.75
N SER A 100 -9.09 -1.07 -8.65
CA SER A 100 -7.82 -0.39 -8.45
C SER A 100 -7.97 0.73 -7.43
N ALA A 101 -6.84 1.14 -6.83
CA ALA A 101 -6.79 2.24 -5.88
C ALA A 101 -5.63 3.19 -6.25
N LYS A 102 -5.92 4.48 -6.38
CA LYS A 102 -4.92 5.50 -6.71
C LYS A 102 -4.81 6.51 -5.59
N ASN A 103 -3.59 6.81 -5.17
CA ASN A 103 -3.35 7.97 -4.32
C ASN A 103 -3.41 9.25 -5.17
N VAL A 104 -4.52 9.97 -5.06
CA VAL A 104 -4.76 11.24 -5.75
C VAL A 104 -4.35 12.45 -4.91
N GLY A 105 -3.88 12.22 -3.67
CA GLY A 105 -3.33 13.24 -2.80
C GLY A 105 -1.86 13.56 -3.10
N SER A 106 -1.35 14.63 -2.46
CA SER A 106 0.05 15.04 -2.54
C SER A 106 0.95 14.42 -1.46
N GLY A 107 0.36 13.71 -0.50
CA GLY A 107 1.04 13.07 0.63
C GLY A 107 0.90 11.56 0.61
N LYS A 108 1.45 10.88 1.62
CA LYS A 108 1.25 9.44 1.81
C LYS A 108 -0.23 9.14 1.98
N ALA A 109 -0.67 8.01 1.44
CA ALA A 109 -1.99 7.47 1.68
C ALA A 109 -1.85 6.02 2.13
N SER A 110 -2.72 5.61 3.05
CA SER A 110 -2.75 4.23 3.51
C SER A 110 -4.17 3.76 3.76
N GLU A 111 -4.37 2.46 3.59
CA GLU A 111 -5.62 1.77 3.86
C GLU A 111 -5.37 0.52 4.70
N LEU A 112 -6.40 0.11 5.41
CA LEU A 112 -6.53 -1.20 6.00
C LEU A 112 -7.48 -2.01 5.12
N ALA A 113 -6.93 -2.97 4.39
CA ALA A 113 -7.68 -3.91 3.59
C ALA A 113 -7.98 -5.15 4.41
N THR A 114 -9.27 -5.44 4.62
CA THR A 114 -9.74 -6.63 5.34
C THR A 114 -10.47 -7.54 4.37
N TYR A 115 -9.97 -8.76 4.22
CA TYR A 115 -10.45 -9.74 3.25
C TYR A 115 -11.13 -10.89 3.96
N ILE A 116 -12.25 -11.37 3.41
CA ILE A 116 -12.86 -12.66 3.75
C ILE A 116 -12.80 -13.51 2.50
N VAL A 117 -11.83 -14.43 2.43
CA VAL A 117 -11.42 -15.10 1.18
C VAL A 117 -11.34 -16.60 1.31
N ARG A 118 -11.45 -17.30 0.17
CA ARG A 118 -11.26 -18.75 0.11
C ARG A 118 -9.84 -19.14 0.48
N LYS A 119 -9.70 -20.08 1.41
CA LYS A 119 -8.40 -20.61 1.84
C LYS A 119 -7.61 -21.18 0.69
N GLY A 120 -6.30 -20.94 0.69
CA GLY A 120 -5.35 -21.49 -0.28
C GLY A 120 -5.44 -20.89 -1.68
N ALA A 121 -6.38 -19.98 -1.94
CA ALA A 121 -6.41 -19.21 -3.19
C ALA A 121 -5.42 -18.04 -3.13
N PRO A 122 -4.86 -17.60 -4.28
CA PRO A 122 -4.06 -16.37 -4.32
C PRO A 122 -4.90 -15.17 -3.89
N LEU A 123 -4.43 -14.41 -2.90
CA LEU A 123 -5.16 -13.27 -2.37
C LEU A 123 -5.41 -12.21 -3.45
N VAL A 124 -4.38 -11.88 -4.24
CA VAL A 124 -4.46 -10.90 -5.33
C VAL A 124 -4.42 -11.64 -6.66
N VAL A 125 -5.45 -11.46 -7.49
CA VAL A 125 -5.52 -11.99 -8.85
C VAL A 125 -5.51 -10.80 -9.82
N PRO A 126 -4.42 -10.60 -10.60
CA PRO A 126 -4.35 -9.52 -11.57
C PRO A 126 -5.53 -9.54 -12.55
N ALA A 127 -6.12 -8.39 -12.80
CA ALA A 127 -7.17 -8.19 -13.78
C ALA A 127 -6.61 -7.41 -14.99
N LYS A 128 -7.31 -7.50 -16.12
CA LYS A 128 -6.96 -6.74 -17.32
C LYS A 128 -7.38 -5.27 -17.19
#